data_AF-A0A450S054-F1
#
_entry.id   AF-A0A450S054-F1
#
_cell.length_a   1.000
_cell.length_b   1.000
_cell.length_c   1.000
_cell.angle_alpha   90.00
_cell.angle_beta   90.00
_cell.angle_gamma   90.00
#
_symmetry.space_group_name_H-M   'P 1'
#
loop_
_entity.id
_entity.type
_entity.pdbx_description
1 polymer ?
#
loop_
_entity_poly.entity_id
_entity_poly.type
_entity_poly.pdbx_seq_one_letter_code
_entity_poly.pdbx_strand_id
1 'polypeptide(L)'
;MSATAKGREMMEKATRAIRSAKLLLAAGDADGACNRAYYAMFDAARAVLMVRDAPEQAQTARTHGGLVSAFGRHLVQSGQVSAELGRILNKAQESRLIADYSGDILEGDDAARVVEDAQRFVSVMRDLIEERGE
;
A
#
# COMPACT_ATOMS: atom_id res chain seq x y z
N MET A 1 5.27 11.82 -19.73
CA MET A 1 5.41 10.42 -19.28
C MET A 1 4.07 9.72 -19.38
N SER A 2 4.03 8.49 -19.90
CA SER A 2 2.81 7.66 -19.94
C SER A 2 2.36 7.27 -18.52
N ALA A 3 1.06 7.07 -18.32
CA ALA A 3 0.48 6.60 -17.05
C ALA A 3 1.15 5.30 -16.58
N THR A 4 1.49 4.40 -17.51
CA THR A 4 2.20 3.15 -17.22
C THR A 4 3.59 3.37 -16.65
N ALA A 5 4.36 4.31 -17.20
CA ALA A 5 5.71 4.63 -16.70
C ALA A 5 5.64 5.16 -15.27
N LYS A 6 4.70 6.08 -15.02
CA LYS A 6 4.48 6.65 -13.68
C LYS A 6 3.98 5.61 -12.67
N GLY A 7 3.16 4.65 -13.11
CA GLY A 7 2.76 3.50 -12.30
C GLY A 7 3.96 2.66 -11.86
N ARG A 8 4.87 2.32 -12.78
CA ARG A 8 6.10 1.57 -12.45
C ARG A 8 6.98 2.32 -11.44
N GLU A 9 7.15 3.63 -11.59
CA GLU A 9 7.88 4.46 -10.61
C GLU A 9 7.25 4.41 -9.20
N MET A 10 5.92 4.40 -9.10
CA MET A 10 5.23 4.25 -7.81
C MET A 10 5.44 2.84 -7.23
N MET A 11 5.45 1.80 -8.07
CA MET A 11 5.74 0.44 -7.62
C MET A 11 7.18 0.29 -7.08
N GLU A 12 8.16 0.98 -7.68
CA GLU A 12 9.51 1.04 -7.15
C GLU A 12 9.57 1.75 -5.79
N LYS A 13 8.80 2.83 -5.61
CA LYS A 13 8.69 3.50 -4.30
C LYS A 13 8.10 2.56 -3.25
N ALA A 14 7.05 1.84 -3.59
CA ALA A 14 6.46 0.82 -2.71
C ALA A 14 7.48 -0.24 -2.29
N THR A 15 8.27 -0.74 -3.25
CA THR A 15 9.33 -1.72 -2.97
C THR A 15 10.41 -1.17 -2.03
N ARG A 16 10.83 0.09 -2.22
CA ARG A 16 11.78 0.76 -1.29
C ARG A 16 11.18 0.99 0.10
N ALA A 17 9.89 1.29 0.18
CA ALA A 17 9.19 1.48 1.43
C ALA A 17 9.10 0.16 2.24
N ILE A 18 8.82 -0.99 1.61
CA ILE A 18 8.90 -2.31 2.29
C ILE A 18 10.29 -2.57 2.86
N ARG A 19 11.35 -2.30 2.10
CA ARG A 19 12.73 -2.46 2.61
C ARG A 19 12.98 -1.58 3.83
N SER A 20 12.49 -0.33 3.79
CA SER A 20 12.59 0.58 4.92
C SER A 20 11.82 0.06 6.14
N ALA A 21 10.58 -0.42 5.94
CA ALA A 21 9.74 -0.94 7.00
C ALA A 21 10.40 -2.12 7.73
N LYS A 22 11.03 -3.04 6.99
CA LYS A 22 11.78 -4.15 7.57
C LYS A 22 13.01 -3.71 8.37
N LEU A 23 13.74 -2.70 7.90
CA LEU A 23 14.90 -2.17 8.61
C LEU A 23 14.48 -1.51 9.94
N LEU A 24 13.39 -0.74 9.93
CA LEU A 24 12.85 -0.08 11.13
C LEU A 24 12.35 -1.12 12.14
N LEU A 25 11.62 -2.13 11.67
CA LEU A 25 11.18 -3.23 12.51
C LEU A 25 12.37 -3.95 13.18
N ALA A 26 13.41 -4.25 12.41
CA ALA A 26 14.62 -4.89 12.94
C ALA A 26 15.38 -4.01 13.96
N ALA A 27 15.22 -2.68 13.87
CA ALA A 27 15.78 -1.72 14.81
C ALA A 27 14.89 -1.50 16.06
N GLY A 28 13.72 -2.15 16.14
CA GLY A 28 12.76 -1.96 17.23
C GLY A 28 11.87 -0.72 17.07
N ASP A 29 11.91 -0.05 15.92
CA ASP A 29 11.05 1.09 15.60
C ASP A 29 9.73 0.60 14.98
N ALA A 30 8.79 0.21 15.85
CA ALA A 30 7.48 -0.31 15.48
C ALA A 30 6.63 0.75 14.73
N ASP A 31 6.64 2.00 15.21
CA ASP A 31 5.87 3.09 14.62
C ASP A 31 6.38 3.42 13.22
N GLY A 32 7.70 3.56 13.08
CA GLY A 32 8.36 3.76 11.80
C GLY A 32 8.10 2.60 10.83
N ALA A 33 8.12 1.36 11.32
CA ALA A 33 7.81 0.18 10.52
C ALA A 33 6.38 0.21 9.99
N CYS A 34 5.39 0.44 10.84
CA CYS A 34 3.97 0.57 10.48
C CYS A 34 3.74 1.69 9.46
N ASN A 35 4.35 2.85 9.68
CA ASN A 35 4.26 4.00 8.77
C ASN A 35 4.77 3.63 7.37
N ARG A 36 5.98 3.05 7.29
CA ARG A 36 6.59 2.68 6.00
C ARG A 36 5.86 1.51 5.32
N ALA A 37 5.32 0.58 6.10
CA ALA A 37 4.49 -0.52 5.58
C ALA A 37 3.20 0.00 4.95
N TYR A 38 2.50 0.93 5.60
CA TYR A 38 1.32 1.58 5.02
C TYR A 38 1.65 2.31 3.72
N TYR A 39 2.71 3.15 3.71
CA TYR A 39 3.07 3.89 2.49
C TYR A 39 3.50 2.96 1.35
N ALA A 40 4.06 1.80 1.65
CA ALA A 40 4.31 0.79 0.64
C ALA A 40 3.02 0.29 -0.02
N MET A 41 2.00 -0.03 0.77
CA MET A 41 0.68 -0.41 0.24
C MET A 41 0.03 0.74 -0.52
N PHE A 42 0.13 1.97 0.00
CA PHE A 42 -0.43 3.18 -0.62
C PHE A 42 0.15 3.40 -2.03
N ASP A 43 1.48 3.40 -2.15
CA ASP A 43 2.16 3.61 -3.43
C ASP A 43 1.88 2.46 -4.41
N ALA A 44 1.80 1.22 -3.94
CA ALA A 44 1.49 0.06 -4.78
C ALA A 44 0.05 0.07 -5.30
N ALA A 45 -0.93 0.36 -4.44
CA ALA A 45 -2.32 0.52 -4.85
C ALA A 45 -2.47 1.66 -5.87
N ARG A 46 -1.79 2.78 -5.62
CA ARG A 46 -1.78 3.93 -6.52
C ARG A 46 -1.13 3.60 -7.88
N ALA A 47 -0.08 2.79 -7.88
CA ALA A 47 0.56 2.30 -9.09
C ALA A 47 -0.42 1.49 -9.96
N VAL A 48 -1.15 0.55 -9.36
CA VAL A 48 -2.13 -0.28 -10.08
C VAL A 48 -3.28 0.57 -10.61
N LEU A 49 -3.83 1.48 -9.79
CA LEU A 49 -4.91 2.37 -10.21
C LEU A 49 -4.49 3.27 -11.39
N MET A 50 -3.22 3.69 -11.47
CA MET A 50 -2.69 4.45 -12.62
C MET A 50 -2.55 3.61 -13.90
N VAL A 51 -2.28 2.31 -13.77
CA VAL A 51 -2.01 1.41 -14.90
C VAL A 51 -3.30 0.79 -15.44
N ARG A 52 -4.23 0.43 -14.54
CA ARG A 52 -5.45 -0.32 -14.86
C ARG A 52 -6.67 0.56 -15.08
N ASP A 53 -6.77 1.70 -14.40
CA ASP A 53 -7.89 2.65 -14.53
C ASP A 53 -7.43 4.02 -15.03
N ALA A 54 -8.35 4.76 -15.64
CA ALA A 54 -8.05 5.97 -16.40
C ALA A 54 -7.35 7.08 -15.55
N PRO A 55 -6.67 8.05 -16.18
CA PRO A 55 -5.87 9.07 -15.49
C PRO A 55 -6.63 9.93 -14.45
N GLU A 56 -7.96 10.02 -14.56
CA GLU A 56 -8.81 10.76 -13.61
C GLU A 56 -8.85 10.08 -12.24
N GLN A 57 -8.91 8.75 -12.18
CA GLN A 57 -8.91 7.99 -10.93
C GLN A 57 -7.56 8.09 -10.19
N ALA A 58 -6.46 8.26 -10.93
CA ALA A 58 -5.15 8.52 -10.34
C ALA A 58 -5.07 9.87 -9.59
N GLN A 59 -5.98 10.81 -9.87
CA GLN A 59 -6.04 12.10 -9.19
C GLN A 59 -6.82 12.04 -7.88
N THR A 60 -7.86 11.21 -7.80
CA THR A 60 -8.59 10.94 -6.54
C THR A 60 -7.76 10.07 -5.58
N ALA A 61 -6.86 9.23 -6.10
CA ALA A 61 -5.89 8.43 -5.36
C ALA A 61 -4.69 9.23 -4.76
N ARG A 62 -4.84 10.54 -4.53
CA ARG A 62 -3.81 11.41 -3.93
C ARG A 62 -3.98 11.61 -2.43
N THR A 63 -5.17 11.37 -1.91
CA THR A 63 -5.47 11.43 -0.48
C THR A 63 -5.61 10.01 0.08
N HIS A 64 -5.40 9.85 1.39
CA HIS A 64 -5.55 8.55 2.06
C HIS A 64 -6.95 7.95 1.84
N GLY A 65 -8.01 8.70 2.19
CA GLY A 65 -9.38 8.25 2.02
C GLY A 65 -9.78 8.07 0.54
N GLY A 66 -9.30 8.94 -0.35
CA GLY A 66 -9.55 8.84 -1.77
C GLY A 66 -8.94 7.57 -2.38
N LEU A 67 -7.70 7.23 -2.00
CA LEU A 67 -7.05 5.99 -2.43
C LEU A 67 -7.81 4.76 -1.95
N VAL A 68 -8.15 4.69 -0.67
CA VAL A 68 -8.83 3.52 -0.08
C VAL A 68 -10.20 3.31 -0.71
N SER A 69 -10.95 4.39 -0.94
CA SER A 69 -12.23 4.32 -1.65
C SER A 69 -12.06 3.84 -3.09
N ALA A 70 -11.07 4.38 -3.82
CA ALA A 70 -10.78 3.97 -5.18
C ALA A 70 -10.35 2.50 -5.24
N PHE A 71 -9.46 2.06 -4.35
CA PHE A 71 -9.01 0.67 -4.26
C PHE A 71 -10.19 -0.29 -4.04
N GLY A 72 -11.07 0.03 -3.09
CA GLY A 72 -12.25 -0.78 -2.80
C GLY A 72 -13.20 -0.88 -3.99
N ARG A 73 -13.48 0.25 -4.65
CA ARG A 73 -14.40 0.30 -5.79
C ARG A 73 -13.85 -0.40 -7.04
N HIS A 74 -12.58 -0.13 -7.35
CA HIS A 74 -12.03 -0.45 -8.66
C HIS A 74 -11.26 -1.77 -8.70
N LEU A 75 -10.70 -2.22 -7.57
CA LEU A 75 -9.91 -3.44 -7.51
C LEU A 75 -10.61 -4.55 -6.72
N VAL A 76 -11.27 -4.21 -5.61
CA VAL A 76 -11.95 -5.22 -4.78
C VAL A 76 -13.34 -5.57 -5.33
N GLN A 77 -14.20 -4.58 -5.53
CA GLN A 77 -15.58 -4.83 -6.00
C GLN A 77 -15.64 -5.36 -7.44
N SER A 78 -14.64 -5.04 -8.26
CA SER A 78 -14.49 -5.58 -9.62
C SER A 78 -13.94 -7.01 -9.66
N GLY A 79 -13.52 -7.57 -8.52
CA GLY A 79 -12.95 -8.91 -8.40
C GLY A 79 -11.51 -9.03 -8.90
N GLN A 80 -10.83 -7.93 -9.21
CA GLN A 80 -9.42 -7.96 -9.61
C GLN A 80 -8.50 -8.37 -8.46
N VAL A 81 -8.90 -8.10 -7.22
CA VAL A 81 -8.23 -8.59 -6.01
C VAL A 81 -9.23 -9.02 -4.94
N SER A 82 -8.75 -9.78 -3.96
CA SER A 82 -9.61 -10.28 -2.88
C SER A 82 -10.04 -9.17 -1.91
N ALA A 83 -11.21 -9.37 -1.27
CA ALA A 83 -11.68 -8.50 -0.18
C ALA A 83 -10.75 -8.50 1.05
N GLU A 84 -9.89 -9.52 1.19
CA GLU A 84 -8.87 -9.57 2.22
C GLU A 84 -7.83 -8.46 2.04
N LEU A 85 -7.38 -8.19 0.80
CA LEU A 85 -6.43 -7.10 0.55
C LEU A 85 -7.02 -5.73 0.89
N GLY A 86 -8.32 -5.53 0.66
CA GLY A 86 -9.01 -4.31 1.09
C GLY A 86 -9.02 -4.14 2.61
N ARG A 87 -9.22 -5.23 3.36
CA ARG A 87 -9.15 -5.23 4.83
C ARG A 87 -7.73 -4.95 5.34
N ILE A 88 -6.73 -5.55 4.70
CA ILE A 88 -5.31 -5.32 4.99
C ILE A 88 -4.95 -3.83 4.83
N LEU A 89 -5.35 -3.20 3.73
CA LEU A 89 -5.06 -1.78 3.49
C LEU A 89 -5.71 -0.87 4.54
N ASN A 90 -6.96 -1.16 4.93
CA ASN A 90 -7.66 -0.41 5.98
C ASN A 90 -6.96 -0.56 7.34
N LYS A 91 -6.59 -1.79 7.73
CA LYS A 91 -5.91 -2.05 9.00
C LYS A 91 -4.56 -1.34 9.06
N ALA A 92 -3.78 -1.37 7.98
CA ALA A 92 -2.50 -0.66 7.93
C ALA A 92 -2.67 0.87 8.02
N GLN A 93 -3.76 1.43 7.47
CA GLN A 93 -4.05 2.85 7.62
C GLN A 93 -4.35 3.22 9.07
N GLU A 94 -5.12 2.39 9.77
CA GLU A 94 -5.44 2.55 11.18
C GLU A 94 -4.18 2.44 12.04
N SER A 95 -3.35 1.40 11.84
CA SER A 95 -2.07 1.25 12.55
C SER A 95 -1.15 2.45 12.32
N ARG A 96 -1.10 3.01 11.11
CA ARG A 96 -0.35 4.26 10.87
C ARG A 96 -0.92 5.43 11.67
N LEU A 97 -2.24 5.59 11.74
CA LEU A 97 -2.85 6.69 12.50
C LEU A 97 -2.52 6.61 13.99
N ILE A 98 -2.48 5.39 14.54
CA ILE A 98 -2.05 5.12 15.92
C ILE A 98 -0.59 5.53 16.08
N ALA A 99 0.31 4.97 15.27
CA ALA A 99 1.74 5.26 15.28
C ALA A 99 2.08 6.77 15.13
N ASP A 100 1.35 7.48 14.26
CA ASP A 100 1.65 8.89 13.96
C ASP A 100 1.06 9.86 15.01
N TYR A 101 -0.01 9.49 15.73
CA TYR A 101 -0.80 10.48 16.48
C TYR A 101 -1.33 10.06 17.85
N SER A 102 -1.48 8.78 18.18
CA SER A 102 -2.13 8.41 19.45
C SER A 102 -1.18 8.44 20.65
N GLY A 103 0.13 8.33 20.42
CA GLY A 103 1.12 8.18 21.49
C GLY A 103 1.06 6.81 22.18
N ASP A 104 0.19 5.91 21.71
CA ASP A 104 0.14 4.52 22.14
C ASP A 104 1.25 3.75 21.42
N ILE A 105 1.93 2.89 22.17
CA ILE A 105 2.99 2.03 21.62
C ILE A 105 2.31 0.86 20.91
N LEU A 106 2.48 0.77 19.59
CA LEU A 106 2.18 -0.48 18.88
C LEU A 106 3.11 -1.58 19.37
N GLU A 107 2.53 -2.73 19.74
CA GLU A 107 3.34 -3.89 20.10
C GLU A 107 4.14 -4.38 18.88
N GLY A 108 5.35 -4.89 19.13
CA GLY A 108 6.25 -5.33 18.05
C GLY A 108 5.66 -6.43 17.16
N ASP A 109 4.81 -7.29 17.71
CA ASP A 109 4.12 -8.36 16.97
C ASP A 109 3.07 -7.78 16.00
N ASP A 110 2.38 -6.71 16.38
CA ASP A 110 1.45 -6.00 15.50
C ASP A 110 2.20 -5.31 14.35
N ALA A 111 3.33 -4.68 14.63
CA ALA A 111 4.17 -4.06 13.60
C ALA A 111 4.75 -5.09 12.63
N ALA A 112 5.23 -6.23 13.14
CA ALA A 112 5.70 -7.33 12.30
C ALA A 112 4.59 -7.84 11.37
N ARG A 113 3.37 -7.98 11.89
CA ARG A 113 2.23 -8.40 11.09
C ARG A 113 1.88 -7.41 9.99
N VAL A 114 1.87 -6.11 10.29
CA VAL A 114 1.60 -5.06 9.30
C VAL A 114 2.66 -5.08 8.18
N VAL A 115 3.93 -5.29 8.53
CA VAL A 115 5.02 -5.40 7.54
C VAL A 115 4.87 -6.64 6.65
N GLU A 116 4.49 -7.79 7.22
CA GLU A 116 4.22 -9.02 6.47
C GLU A 116 3.03 -8.83 5.49
N ASP A 117 1.92 -8.30 6.00
CA ASP A 117 0.73 -8.04 5.20
C ASP A 117 1.04 -7.00 4.09
N ALA A 118 1.88 -5.99 4.36
CA ALA A 118 2.34 -5.02 3.36
C ALA A 118 3.16 -5.69 2.26
N GLN A 119 4.06 -6.61 2.62
CA GLN A 119 4.85 -7.33 1.64
C GLN A 119 3.97 -8.20 0.73
N ARG A 120 3.00 -8.93 1.30
CA ARG A 120 2.03 -9.71 0.53
C ARG A 120 1.22 -8.82 -0.41
N PHE A 121 0.69 -7.71 0.11
CA PHE A 121 -0.08 -6.74 -0.66
C PHE A 121 0.71 -6.19 -1.85
N VAL A 122 1.93 -5.70 -1.61
CA VAL A 122 2.79 -5.12 -2.67
C VAL A 122 3.13 -6.17 -3.73
N SER A 123 3.34 -7.44 -3.35
CA SER A 123 3.57 -8.52 -4.31
C SER A 123 2.40 -8.67 -5.26
N VAL A 124 1.17 -8.79 -4.74
CA VAL A 124 -0.03 -8.93 -5.57
C VAL A 124 -0.20 -7.73 -6.50
N MET A 125 0.01 -6.51 -6.00
CA MET A 125 -0.09 -5.30 -6.83
C MET A 125 0.94 -5.28 -7.98
N ARG A 126 2.16 -5.78 -7.73
CA ARG A 126 3.20 -5.86 -8.76
C ARG A 126 2.79 -6.84 -9.86
N ASP A 127 2.32 -8.01 -9.48
CA ASP A 127 1.88 -9.04 -10.43
C ASP A 127 0.73 -8.48 -11.31
N LEU A 128 -0.20 -7.72 -10.72
CA LEU A 128 -1.25 -7.00 -11.45
C LEU A 128 -0.71 -5.96 -12.47
N ILE A 129 0.46 -5.36 -12.28
CA ILE A 129 1.04 -4.44 -13.27
C ILE A 129 1.70 -5.22 -14.41
N GLU A 130 2.31 -6.36 -14.11
CA GLU A 130 3.07 -7.18 -15.06
C GLU A 130 2.14 -7.92 -16.04
N GLU A 131 1.00 -8.43 -15.57
CA GLU A 131 -0.06 -9.07 -16.41
C GLU A 131 -0.61 -8.17 -17.53
N ARG A 132 -0.40 -6.84 -17.47
CA ARG A 132 -0.86 -5.88 -18.49
C ARG A 132 0.25 -5.44 -19.45
N GLY A 133 1.46 -5.98 -19.25
CA GLY A 133 2.67 -5.67 -20.04
C GLY A 133 2.88 -6.58 -21.25
N GLU A 134 2.04 -7.59 -21.43
CA GLU A 134 1.91 -8.43 -22.63
C GLU A 134 0.69 -7.99 -23.45
#